data_AF-A0A8B4TPQ2-F1
#
_entry.id   AF-A0A8B4TPQ2-F1
#
_cell.length_a   1.000
_cell.length_b   1.000
_cell.length_c   1.000
_cell.angle_alpha   90.00
_cell.angle_beta   90.00
_cell.angle_gamma   90.00
#
_symmetry.space_group_name_H-M   'P 1'
#
loop_
_entity.id
_entity.type
_entity.pdbx_description
1 polymer ?
#
loop_
_entity_poly.entity_id
_entity_poly.type
_entity_poly.pdbx_seq_one_letter_code
_entity_poly.pdbx_strand_id
1 'polypeptide(L)'
;MKRLTTLALLAGMLSAPALHSEEPGSGAADPLSFPQLNGAADSEPGDEPPAASPEEGTPALAPATAGDASATAPATEMPALPAPVSGTAAPEVIPVAPVWGGDLNLAQMGMPDGIILSGGQRQGGVSFTLPADQVVIHSQLSLAVRVSPEMASRNATLQLMLNGQPLGTLPLGADGEDVSHYQLDIPPALMVSSNNLSVKINDGDTLQCQRDIHDSSRVTVLPASHFSWESQQLNISDDLSYFPRPFFDSMQMTPADIAVSYGAKPSADVFSAAALVSSWLGIQADYRGIAFSALRDRLPERHGIVIGHPGEQVGGMTLPESDKPLLRIIPNPANPAYKLLLIVGKNDTALRMAAWRLTRGNFAPQTATLDVEPQTIPVGKAYDAPRWIPTDRPVKLSELLRKDQSPTVSGVWHEPLRIAFRAAPDLYLWDGETIPLQVGYRFPSESWINEDKSLLSVTLNGTFLNNLPMNKQGPLEKVWRYLGGDARQERFTIPLAPYLI
;
A
#
# COMPACT_ATOMS: atom_id res chain seq x y z
N MET A 1 -42.26 60.33 26.64
CA MET A 1 -42.14 60.48 28.11
C MET A 1 -41.91 59.10 28.75
N LYS A 2 -42.02 58.94 30.08
CA LYS A 2 -41.52 57.76 30.81
C LYS A 2 -42.33 56.47 30.58
N ARG A 3 -41.59 55.35 30.69
CA ARG A 3 -41.95 53.94 31.00
C ARG A 3 -43.37 53.67 31.53
N LEU A 4 -43.94 52.52 31.18
CA LEU A 4 -44.03 51.36 32.10
C LEU A 4 -44.21 50.01 31.39
N THR A 5 -44.13 48.93 32.16
CA THR A 5 -44.18 47.51 31.75
C THR A 5 -45.52 46.84 32.06
N THR A 6 -45.95 45.89 31.23
CA THR A 6 -46.88 44.82 31.64
C THR A 6 -46.51 43.50 30.96
N LEU A 7 -46.67 42.38 31.67
CA LEU A 7 -46.45 41.02 31.20
C LEU A 7 -47.80 40.28 31.16
N ALA A 8 -48.09 39.50 30.10
CA ALA A 8 -49.24 38.60 30.04
C ALA A 8 -48.93 37.38 29.17
N LEU A 9 -49.46 36.22 29.52
CA LEU A 9 -49.12 34.93 28.92
C LEU A 9 -50.39 34.07 28.78
N LEU A 10 -50.78 33.76 27.53
CA LEU A 10 -51.75 32.72 27.18
C LEU A 10 -51.13 31.91 26.03
N ALA A 11 -50.93 30.59 26.15
CA ALA A 11 -51.92 29.53 26.36
C ALA A 11 -52.76 29.24 25.10
N GLY A 12 -52.13 28.55 24.14
CA GLY A 12 -52.81 27.85 23.06
C GLY A 12 -52.84 26.34 23.33
N MET A 13 -53.99 25.70 23.11
CA MET A 13 -54.17 24.26 23.28
C MET A 13 -54.92 23.65 22.10
N LEU A 14 -54.60 22.39 21.82
CA LEU A 14 -55.44 21.40 21.13
C LEU A 14 -56.00 21.75 19.74
N SER A 15 -55.45 21.10 18.71
CA SER A 15 -56.22 20.10 17.96
C SER A 15 -55.29 19.25 17.08
N ALA A 16 -55.43 17.93 17.16
CA ALA A 16 -54.86 16.99 16.21
C ALA A 16 -56.01 16.14 15.62
N PRO A 17 -55.94 15.74 14.34
CA PRO A 17 -56.63 14.56 13.85
C PRO A 17 -55.62 13.42 13.68
N ALA A 18 -55.94 12.24 14.23
CA ALA A 18 -55.29 10.99 13.87
C ALA A 18 -56.10 10.29 12.76
N LEU A 19 -55.44 9.46 11.95
CA LEU A 19 -56.10 8.44 11.14
C LEU A 19 -55.25 7.16 11.12
N HIS A 20 -55.89 6.01 11.32
CA HIS A 20 -55.24 4.70 11.28
C HIS A 20 -54.97 4.24 9.84
N SER A 21 -54.01 3.31 9.71
CA SER A 21 -54.13 2.14 8.85
C SER A 21 -53.41 0.99 9.55
N GLU A 22 -53.92 -0.23 9.42
CA GLU A 22 -53.69 -1.32 10.39
C GLU A 22 -53.38 -2.65 9.68
N GLU A 23 -52.20 -3.22 9.97
CA GLU A 23 -51.83 -4.64 9.76
C GLU A 23 -51.86 -5.23 8.33
N PRO A 24 -51.36 -6.48 8.09
CA PRO A 24 -50.73 -7.43 9.02
C PRO A 24 -49.26 -7.78 8.72
N GLY A 25 -48.60 -8.41 9.70
CA GLY A 25 -47.19 -8.84 9.61
C GLY A 25 -46.95 -10.29 9.17
N SER A 26 -45.68 -10.61 8.89
CA SER A 26 -45.13 -11.98 8.76
C SER A 26 -43.60 -11.94 8.84
N GLY A 27 -42.97 -13.05 9.28
CA GLY A 27 -41.51 -13.24 9.24
C GLY A 27 -40.78 -12.93 10.56
N ALA A 28 -40.83 -13.86 11.51
CA ALA A 28 -39.82 -13.93 12.56
C ALA A 28 -38.49 -14.41 11.96
N ALA A 29 -37.36 -13.84 12.41
CA ALA A 29 -36.03 -14.25 11.99
C ALA A 29 -35.40 -15.18 13.02
N ASP A 30 -34.90 -16.33 12.59
CA ASP A 30 -34.25 -17.31 13.46
C ASP A 30 -32.92 -16.79 14.04
N PRO A 31 -32.57 -17.13 15.29
CA PRO A 31 -31.24 -16.87 15.83
C PRO A 31 -30.20 -17.78 15.16
N LEU A 32 -29.09 -17.19 14.67
CA LEU A 32 -28.02 -17.93 14.02
C LEU A 32 -27.23 -18.80 15.03
N SER A 33 -27.47 -20.10 14.99
CA SER A 33 -26.72 -21.09 15.77
C SER A 33 -25.33 -21.34 15.19
N PHE A 34 -24.28 -21.12 16.00
CA PHE A 34 -22.92 -21.57 15.69
C PHE A 34 -22.73 -23.04 16.14
N PRO A 35 -22.10 -23.91 15.34
CA PRO A 35 -21.89 -25.30 15.70
C PRO A 35 -20.82 -25.46 16.78
N GLN A 36 -21.16 -26.15 17.87
CA GLN A 36 -20.17 -26.63 18.85
C GLN A 36 -19.43 -27.84 18.28
N LEU A 37 -18.09 -27.79 18.27
CA LEU A 37 -17.24 -28.98 18.15
C LEU A 37 -16.97 -29.54 19.55
N ASN A 38 -17.25 -30.83 19.77
CA ASN A 38 -17.04 -31.46 21.07
C ASN A 38 -16.78 -32.98 20.94
N GLY A 39 -15.72 -33.47 21.60
CA GLY A 39 -15.63 -34.85 22.10
C GLY A 39 -15.12 -35.97 21.17
N ALA A 40 -13.79 -36.19 21.19
CA ALA A 40 -13.14 -37.52 21.21
C ALA A 40 -11.73 -37.32 21.80
N ALA A 41 -11.38 -37.65 23.04
CA ALA A 41 -11.51 -38.87 23.86
C ALA A 41 -10.22 -39.72 23.86
N ASP A 42 -9.49 -39.59 24.96
CA ASP A 42 -8.53 -40.50 25.63
C ASP A 42 -7.54 -41.37 24.83
N SER A 43 -6.24 -41.13 25.04
CA SER A 43 -5.18 -42.16 25.13
C SER A 43 -3.87 -41.59 25.72
N GLU A 44 -3.49 -42.06 26.91
CA GLU A 44 -2.18 -41.87 27.58
C GLU A 44 -1.97 -43.03 28.58
N PRO A 45 -0.73 -43.31 29.06
CA PRO A 45 0.60 -43.01 28.53
C PRO A 45 1.46 -44.30 28.36
N GLY A 46 2.77 -44.19 28.09
CA GLY A 46 3.65 -45.39 28.02
C GLY A 46 5.17 -45.15 27.94
N ASP A 47 5.81 -45.03 29.12
CA ASP A 47 7.24 -45.24 29.47
C ASP A 47 8.39 -44.47 28.78
N GLU A 48 9.52 -44.37 29.50
CA GLU A 48 10.72 -43.54 29.22
C GLU A 48 12.02 -44.39 28.98
N PRO A 49 13.20 -43.79 28.66
CA PRO A 49 14.41 -44.48 28.13
C PRO A 49 15.43 -44.88 29.25
N PRO A 50 16.77 -45.08 29.05
CA PRO A 50 17.78 -44.18 28.43
C PRO A 50 18.66 -44.95 27.36
N ALA A 51 19.89 -44.62 26.93
CA ALA A 51 20.91 -43.64 27.35
C ALA A 51 21.95 -43.29 26.26
N ALA A 52 22.64 -42.15 26.45
CA ALA A 52 24.09 -41.85 26.39
C ALA A 52 25.11 -42.65 25.51
N SER A 53 26.23 -42.10 24.99
CA SER A 53 26.68 -40.70 24.70
C SER A 53 27.82 -40.74 23.61
N PRO A 54 29.00 -40.02 23.60
CA PRO A 54 29.62 -39.57 22.33
C PRO A 54 31.10 -40.00 22.08
N GLU A 55 31.69 -39.63 20.92
CA GLU A 55 33.15 -39.56 20.75
C GLU A 55 33.60 -38.36 19.87
N GLU A 56 34.59 -37.61 20.37
CA GLU A 56 35.53 -36.79 19.59
C GLU A 56 36.94 -37.37 19.79
N GLY A 57 37.81 -37.40 18.77
CA GLY A 57 39.16 -37.96 18.95
C GLY A 57 40.10 -37.92 17.72
N THR A 58 40.91 -36.88 17.63
CA THR A 58 42.24 -36.90 16.97
C THR A 58 43.34 -36.97 18.06
N PRO A 59 44.65 -37.19 17.80
CA PRO A 59 45.39 -37.02 16.53
C PRO A 59 46.46 -38.08 16.15
N ALA A 60 46.93 -37.94 14.90
CA ALA A 60 48.31 -38.11 14.37
C ALA A 60 49.32 -39.14 14.95
N LEU A 61 49.97 -39.89 14.04
CA LEU A 61 51.40 -40.18 14.11
C LEU A 61 52.02 -40.43 12.71
N ALA A 62 53.30 -40.13 12.55
CA ALA A 62 54.19 -40.58 11.48
C ALA A 62 55.41 -41.30 12.14
N PRO A 63 56.25 -42.10 11.45
CA PRO A 63 57.31 -41.53 10.60
C PRO A 63 57.84 -42.47 9.47
N ALA A 64 59.05 -42.12 8.96
CA ALA A 64 60.06 -42.96 8.27
C ALA A 64 60.00 -43.02 6.72
N THR A 65 61.13 -42.99 5.98
CA THR A 65 62.56 -42.82 6.34
C THR A 65 63.33 -42.06 5.23
N ALA A 66 64.61 -41.74 5.44
CA ALA A 66 65.41 -40.82 4.60
C ALA A 66 66.50 -41.50 3.73
N GLY A 67 67.02 -40.74 2.76
CA GLY A 67 68.26 -41.00 2.00
C GLY A 67 68.06 -40.99 0.46
N ASP A 68 68.96 -40.44 -0.37
CA ASP A 68 70.12 -39.56 -0.11
C ASP A 68 70.57 -38.86 -1.43
N ALA A 69 71.51 -37.92 -1.35
CA ALA A 69 72.41 -37.42 -2.41
C ALA A 69 71.85 -36.62 -3.63
N SER A 70 72.08 -35.30 -3.57
CA SER A 70 72.78 -34.47 -4.57
C SER A 70 72.39 -34.44 -6.07
N ALA A 71 71.73 -33.33 -6.42
CA ALA A 71 72.23 -32.28 -7.35
C ALA A 71 72.05 -32.36 -8.89
N THR A 72 71.68 -31.19 -9.43
CA THR A 72 71.80 -30.69 -10.83
C THR A 72 70.95 -31.31 -11.94
N ALA A 73 70.06 -30.49 -12.51
CA ALA A 73 69.55 -30.63 -13.88
C ALA A 73 70.59 -30.12 -14.91
N PRO A 74 70.45 -30.42 -16.21
CA PRO A 74 69.52 -29.66 -17.07
C PRO A 74 68.61 -30.55 -17.95
N ALA A 75 67.77 -29.91 -18.78
CA ALA A 75 66.67 -30.53 -19.51
C ALA A 75 66.99 -30.96 -20.96
N THR A 76 66.13 -31.85 -21.50
CA THR A 76 66.02 -32.18 -22.93
C THR A 76 64.55 -32.11 -23.33
N GLU A 77 64.27 -31.67 -24.56
CA GLU A 77 62.92 -31.41 -25.09
C GLU A 77 62.15 -32.70 -25.47
N MET A 78 60.82 -32.63 -25.58
CA MET A 78 59.96 -33.71 -26.04
C MET A 78 58.97 -33.28 -27.16
N PRO A 79 58.47 -34.21 -28.00
CA PRO A 79 57.79 -33.86 -29.26
C PRO A 79 56.34 -33.38 -29.11
N ALA A 80 55.84 -32.70 -30.15
CA ALA A 80 54.50 -32.14 -30.20
C ALA A 80 53.37 -33.20 -30.30
N LEU A 81 52.23 -32.86 -29.69
CA LEU A 81 50.97 -33.64 -29.73
C LEU A 81 49.95 -33.01 -30.70
N PRO A 82 48.98 -33.79 -31.23
CA PRO A 82 48.02 -33.31 -32.22
C PRO A 82 46.95 -32.37 -31.64
N ALA A 83 46.39 -31.52 -32.50
CA ALA A 83 45.41 -30.50 -32.11
C ALA A 83 44.04 -31.11 -31.72
N PRO A 84 43.35 -30.59 -30.69
CA PRO A 84 42.01 -31.00 -30.32
C PRO A 84 40.94 -30.48 -31.30
N VAL A 85 39.80 -31.17 -31.33
CA VAL A 85 38.67 -30.85 -32.23
C VAL A 85 37.87 -29.62 -31.77
N SER A 86 37.57 -28.72 -32.71
CA SER A 86 36.63 -27.61 -32.49
C SER A 86 35.20 -28.13 -32.48
N GLY A 87 34.54 -28.15 -31.31
CA GLY A 87 33.22 -28.79 -31.18
C GLY A 87 32.49 -28.54 -29.87
N THR A 88 32.62 -27.37 -29.26
CA THR A 88 31.87 -27.00 -28.05
C THR A 88 30.97 -25.81 -28.35
N ALA A 89 29.65 -26.03 -28.34
CA ALA A 89 28.70 -24.93 -28.28
C ALA A 89 28.93 -24.17 -26.96
N ALA A 90 29.00 -22.84 -27.02
CA ALA A 90 29.20 -22.04 -25.82
C ALA A 90 28.06 -22.32 -24.82
N PRO A 91 28.35 -22.45 -23.51
CA PRO A 91 27.29 -22.58 -22.51
C PRO A 91 26.38 -21.37 -22.59
N GLU A 92 25.08 -21.61 -22.61
CA GLU A 92 24.06 -20.56 -22.63
C GLU A 92 24.24 -19.69 -21.37
N VAL A 93 24.66 -18.44 -21.56
CA VAL A 93 24.94 -17.53 -20.44
C VAL A 93 23.60 -17.16 -19.81
N ILE A 94 23.26 -17.83 -18.72
CA ILE A 94 22.12 -17.46 -17.87
C ILE A 94 22.33 -15.98 -17.50
N PRO A 95 21.44 -15.06 -17.95
CA PRO A 95 21.63 -13.65 -17.67
C PRO A 95 21.48 -13.46 -16.15
N VAL A 96 22.50 -12.88 -15.52
CA VAL A 96 22.44 -12.51 -14.11
C VAL A 96 21.30 -11.52 -13.94
N ALA A 97 20.20 -11.97 -13.34
CA ALA A 97 19.00 -11.15 -13.20
C ALA A 97 19.33 -9.90 -12.38
N PRO A 98 18.95 -8.70 -12.86
CA PRO A 98 19.48 -7.44 -12.35
C PRO A 98 19.11 -7.24 -10.89
N VAL A 99 20.11 -6.84 -10.10
CA VAL A 99 19.92 -6.39 -8.73
C VAL A 99 19.51 -4.92 -8.74
N TRP A 100 18.47 -4.60 -7.99
CA TRP A 100 17.91 -3.26 -7.87
C TRP A 100 17.81 -2.84 -6.41
N GLY A 101 18.39 -1.68 -6.09
CA GLY A 101 18.31 -1.03 -4.79
C GLY A 101 17.07 -0.16 -4.67
N GLY A 102 16.39 -0.22 -3.53
CA GLY A 102 15.27 0.63 -3.16
C GLY A 102 15.47 1.28 -1.79
N ASP A 103 14.83 2.44 -1.60
CA ASP A 103 14.69 3.13 -0.32
C ASP A 103 13.24 3.60 -0.16
N LEU A 104 12.74 3.56 1.07
CA LEU A 104 11.40 4.02 1.42
C LEU A 104 11.40 4.55 2.87
N ASN A 105 11.15 5.84 3.03
CA ASN A 105 11.07 6.48 4.35
C ASN A 105 9.64 6.52 4.91
N LEU A 106 9.51 6.70 6.23
CA LEU A 106 8.21 6.72 6.92
C LEU A 106 7.23 7.77 6.33
N ALA A 107 7.72 8.93 5.89
CA ALA A 107 6.86 9.93 5.24
C ALA A 107 6.26 9.41 3.92
N GLN A 108 7.03 8.72 3.09
CA GLN A 108 6.56 8.06 1.87
C GLN A 108 5.63 6.86 2.15
N MET A 109 5.80 6.18 3.30
CA MET A 109 4.85 5.16 3.78
C MET A 109 3.53 5.75 4.28
N GLY A 110 3.40 7.09 4.35
CA GLY A 110 2.19 7.80 4.78
C GLY A 110 2.24 8.39 6.19
N MET A 111 3.39 8.35 6.87
CA MET A 111 3.63 8.88 8.22
C MET A 111 4.49 10.17 8.15
N PRO A 112 3.95 11.32 7.69
CA PRO A 112 4.73 12.54 7.44
C PRO A 112 5.36 13.13 8.70
N ASP A 113 4.74 12.94 9.86
CA ASP A 113 5.24 13.36 11.17
C ASP A 113 6.05 12.26 11.90
N GLY A 114 6.19 11.09 11.26
CA GLY A 114 6.75 9.87 11.87
C GLY A 114 5.74 9.09 12.72
N ILE A 115 6.20 8.06 13.43
CA ILE A 115 5.38 7.29 14.37
C ILE A 115 5.53 7.91 15.77
N ILE A 116 4.52 8.66 16.20
CA ILE A 116 4.45 9.29 17.52
C ILE A 116 3.77 8.35 18.52
N LEU A 117 4.39 8.15 19.67
CA LEU A 117 3.87 7.39 20.80
C LEU A 117 3.83 8.30 22.03
N SER A 118 2.63 8.73 22.43
CA SER A 118 2.40 9.52 23.65
C SER A 118 0.97 9.37 24.17
N GLY A 119 0.59 10.09 25.24
CA GLY A 119 -0.78 10.07 25.76
C GLY A 119 -1.27 8.69 26.24
N GLY A 120 -0.36 7.78 26.55
CA GLY A 120 -0.66 6.38 26.90
C GLY A 120 -0.65 5.40 25.72
N GLN A 121 -0.47 5.88 24.49
CA GLN A 121 -0.22 5.03 23.32
C GLN A 121 1.16 4.37 23.42
N ARG A 122 1.21 3.14 23.94
CA ARG A 122 2.45 2.33 24.04
C ARG A 122 2.79 1.54 22.77
N GLN A 123 1.96 1.58 21.72
CA GLN A 123 2.23 0.88 20.46
C GLN A 123 1.78 1.68 19.24
N GLY A 124 2.48 1.52 18.12
CA GLY A 124 2.18 2.12 16.84
C GLY A 124 2.87 1.35 15.72
N GLY A 125 2.82 1.86 14.50
CA GLY A 125 3.42 1.17 13.36
C GLY A 125 3.01 1.79 12.03
N VAL A 126 3.51 1.18 10.97
CA VAL A 126 3.26 1.55 9.58
C VAL A 126 3.20 0.28 8.73
N SER A 127 2.37 0.28 7.70
CA SER A 127 2.37 -0.78 6.68
C SER A 127 3.00 -0.26 5.41
N PHE A 128 3.83 -1.08 4.77
CA PHE A 128 4.51 -0.73 3.52
C PHE A 128 4.55 -1.89 2.54
N THR A 129 4.48 -1.58 1.24
CA THR A 129 4.44 -2.58 0.18
C THR A 129 5.69 -2.51 -0.70
N LEU A 130 6.11 -3.67 -1.21
CA LEU A 130 7.23 -3.83 -2.14
C LEU A 130 6.69 -4.41 -3.47
N PRO A 131 7.36 -4.15 -4.62
CA PRO A 131 6.99 -4.75 -5.89
C PRO A 131 6.91 -6.28 -5.80
N ALA A 132 5.90 -6.89 -6.42
CA ALA A 132 5.64 -8.32 -6.31
C ALA A 132 6.38 -9.16 -7.37
N ASP A 133 7.10 -8.50 -8.28
CA ASP A 133 7.99 -9.08 -9.28
C ASP A 133 9.47 -9.06 -8.86
N GLN A 134 9.75 -8.74 -7.60
CA GLN A 134 11.08 -8.63 -7.01
C GLN A 134 11.23 -9.53 -5.78
N VAL A 135 12.39 -10.17 -5.64
CA VAL A 135 12.77 -10.94 -4.44
C VAL A 135 13.84 -10.17 -3.69
N VAL A 136 13.58 -9.79 -2.43
CA VAL A 136 14.57 -9.14 -1.58
C VAL A 136 15.73 -10.10 -1.28
N ILE A 137 16.96 -9.62 -1.43
CA ILE A 137 18.20 -10.38 -1.16
C ILE A 137 19.04 -9.77 -0.03
N HIS A 138 18.88 -8.47 0.23
CA HIS A 138 19.41 -7.78 1.41
C HIS A 138 18.42 -6.68 1.82
N SER A 139 18.29 -6.40 3.11
CA SER A 139 17.34 -5.41 3.62
C SER A 139 17.77 -4.87 4.98
N GLN A 140 17.54 -3.58 5.21
CA GLN A 140 18.00 -2.87 6.40
C GLN A 140 17.00 -1.79 6.81
N LEU A 141 16.87 -1.59 8.12
CA LEU A 141 16.02 -0.57 8.72
C LEU A 141 16.87 0.44 9.49
N SER A 142 16.86 1.69 9.03
CA SER A 142 17.52 2.84 9.65
C SER A 142 16.49 3.64 10.44
N LEU A 143 16.64 3.72 11.75
CA LEU A 143 15.74 4.44 12.64
C LEU A 143 16.43 5.65 13.26
N ALA A 144 15.72 6.78 13.29
CA ALA A 144 16.06 7.95 14.07
C ALA A 144 14.94 8.18 15.10
N VAL A 145 15.22 8.00 16.38
CA VAL A 145 14.21 7.96 17.45
C VAL A 145 14.43 9.12 18.42
N ARG A 146 13.49 10.08 18.43
CA ARG A 146 13.45 11.15 19.43
C ARG A 146 12.78 10.64 20.70
N VAL A 147 13.39 10.91 21.84
CA VAL A 147 12.89 10.49 23.16
C VAL A 147 12.72 11.71 24.06
N SER A 148 11.57 11.84 24.71
CA SER A 148 11.35 12.88 25.73
C SER A 148 12.26 12.66 26.95
N PRO A 149 12.74 13.71 27.64
CA PRO A 149 13.58 13.56 28.84
C PRO A 149 12.94 12.71 29.95
N GLU A 150 11.61 12.74 30.08
CA GLU A 150 10.88 11.89 31.01
C GLU A 150 10.95 10.41 30.61
N MET A 151 10.89 10.08 29.31
CA MET A 151 11.06 8.71 28.83
C MET A 151 12.50 8.20 28.93
N ALA A 152 13.49 9.04 28.67
CA ALA A 152 14.90 8.67 28.80
C ALA A 152 15.26 8.24 30.24
N SER A 153 14.69 8.91 31.26
CA SER A 153 14.92 8.56 32.68
C SER A 153 14.32 7.23 33.15
N ARG A 154 13.47 6.58 32.35
CA ARG A 154 12.72 5.38 32.75
C ARG A 154 13.41 4.05 32.42
N ASN A 155 14.55 4.06 31.71
CA ASN A 155 15.22 2.87 31.18
C ASN A 155 14.30 1.99 30.30
N ALA A 156 13.31 2.60 29.64
CA ALA A 156 12.36 1.90 28.79
C ALA A 156 13.03 1.38 27.50
N THR A 157 12.43 0.36 26.88
CA THR A 157 12.90 -0.17 25.58
C THR A 157 11.82 -0.04 24.50
N LEU A 158 12.25 0.14 23.25
CA LEU A 158 11.40 0.11 22.07
C LEU A 158 11.57 -1.24 21.38
N GLN A 159 10.58 -2.11 21.52
CA GLN A 159 10.50 -3.37 20.80
C GLN A 159 10.07 -3.11 19.35
N LEU A 160 10.83 -3.66 18.40
CA LEU A 160 10.56 -3.62 16.98
C LEU A 160 9.96 -4.97 16.55
N MET A 161 8.89 -4.93 15.75
CA MET A 161 8.24 -6.11 15.19
C MET A 161 7.94 -5.91 13.71
N LEU A 162 8.24 -6.91 12.88
CA LEU A 162 7.90 -6.93 11.46
C LEU A 162 6.98 -8.13 11.21
N ASN A 163 5.82 -7.91 10.59
CA ASN A 163 4.87 -8.96 10.24
C ASN A 163 4.44 -9.84 11.46
N GLY A 164 4.47 -9.23 12.66
CA GLY A 164 4.19 -9.89 13.95
C GLY A 164 5.39 -10.59 14.61
N GLN A 165 6.53 -10.71 13.93
CA GLN A 165 7.75 -11.31 14.47
C GLN A 165 8.67 -10.24 15.08
N PRO A 166 9.29 -10.48 16.25
CA PRO A 166 10.21 -9.50 16.86
C PRO A 166 11.51 -9.40 16.07
N LEU A 167 11.88 -8.19 15.66
CA LEU A 167 13.20 -7.89 15.07
C LEU A 167 14.25 -7.59 16.14
N GLY A 168 13.85 -7.01 17.28
CA GLY A 168 14.76 -6.66 18.37
C GLY A 168 14.17 -5.68 19.37
N THR A 169 15.00 -5.19 20.30
CA THR A 169 14.64 -4.18 21.31
C THR A 169 15.74 -3.12 21.43
N LEU A 170 15.38 -1.85 21.28
CA LEU A 170 16.30 -0.71 21.37
C LEU A 170 16.17 -0.03 22.74
N PRO A 171 17.28 0.35 23.41
CA PRO A 171 17.23 1.08 24.68
C PRO A 171 16.99 2.57 24.44
N LEU A 172 15.94 3.16 25.05
CA LEU A 172 15.52 4.54 24.79
C LEU A 172 16.33 5.53 25.64
N GLY A 173 17.05 6.45 24.98
CA GLY A 173 17.80 7.54 25.63
C GLY A 173 19.11 7.11 26.32
N ALA A 174 19.69 5.97 25.93
CA ALA A 174 20.90 5.43 26.55
C ALA A 174 22.21 6.07 26.06
N ASP A 175 22.17 6.84 24.97
CA ASP A 175 23.26 7.61 24.38
C ASP A 175 23.34 9.06 24.94
N GLY A 176 22.22 9.58 25.44
CA GLY A 176 22.11 10.95 25.96
C GLY A 176 21.91 12.01 24.88
N GLU A 177 21.60 11.61 23.64
CA GLU A 177 21.26 12.52 22.54
C GLU A 177 19.74 12.78 22.45
N ASP A 178 19.34 13.92 21.89
CA ASP A 178 17.92 14.23 21.63
C ASP A 178 17.28 13.29 20.59
N VAL A 179 18.10 12.64 19.74
CA VAL A 179 17.67 11.73 18.67
C VAL A 179 18.66 10.57 18.57
N SER A 180 18.29 9.41 19.11
CA SER A 180 19.08 8.19 19.03
C SER A 180 19.00 7.56 17.63
N HIS A 181 20.13 7.15 17.07
CA HIS A 181 20.22 6.52 15.75
C HIS A 181 20.52 5.02 15.84
N TYR A 182 19.75 4.21 15.12
CA TYR A 182 19.90 2.75 15.08
C TYR A 182 19.80 2.21 13.66
N GLN A 183 20.49 1.10 13.41
CA GLN A 183 20.55 0.42 12.12
C GLN A 183 20.41 -1.08 12.39
N LEU A 184 19.49 -1.74 11.68
CA LEU A 184 19.19 -3.16 11.89
C LEU A 184 18.99 -3.88 10.56
N ASP A 185 19.82 -4.89 10.30
CA ASP A 185 19.67 -5.77 9.15
C ASP A 185 18.42 -6.66 9.35
N ILE A 186 17.52 -6.64 8.37
CA ILE A 186 16.31 -7.45 8.38
C ILE A 186 16.56 -8.69 7.51
N PRO A 187 16.37 -9.92 8.05
CA PRO A 187 16.53 -11.14 7.26
C PRO A 187 15.55 -11.15 6.07
N PRO A 188 16.00 -11.32 4.81
CA PRO A 188 15.13 -11.25 3.64
C PRO A 188 13.96 -12.24 3.66
N ALA A 189 14.08 -13.36 4.37
CA ALA A 189 13.02 -14.34 4.57
C ALA A 189 11.79 -13.81 5.35
N LEU A 190 11.90 -12.65 6.02
CA LEU A 190 10.78 -11.99 6.69
C LEU A 190 10.08 -10.96 5.78
N MET A 191 10.69 -10.63 4.63
CA MET A 191 10.22 -9.62 3.70
C MET A 191 9.24 -10.23 2.68
N VAL A 192 8.03 -9.68 2.63
CA VAL A 192 6.99 -10.04 1.66
C VAL A 192 6.52 -8.79 0.91
N SER A 193 5.64 -8.92 -0.08
CA SER A 193 5.16 -7.78 -0.88
C SER A 193 4.29 -6.79 -0.07
N SER A 194 3.78 -7.17 1.10
CA SER A 194 2.98 -6.30 1.99
C SER A 194 3.38 -6.53 3.45
N ASN A 195 4.11 -5.59 4.03
CA ASN A 195 4.68 -5.69 5.37
C ASN A 195 4.00 -4.75 6.36
N ASN A 196 4.07 -5.08 7.65
CA ASN A 196 3.74 -4.20 8.76
C ASN A 196 4.93 -4.10 9.73
N LEU A 197 5.52 -2.91 9.84
CA LEU A 197 6.49 -2.57 10.88
C LEU A 197 5.74 -1.96 12.05
N SER A 198 5.74 -2.64 13.20
CA SER A 198 5.15 -2.17 14.45
C SER A 198 6.22 -1.94 15.51
N VAL A 199 5.96 -0.95 16.37
CA VAL A 199 6.87 -0.49 17.41
C VAL A 199 6.11 -0.39 18.74
N LYS A 200 6.72 -0.88 19.83
CA LYS A 200 6.07 -0.98 21.14
C LYS A 200 7.02 -0.54 22.26
N ILE A 201 6.56 0.36 23.12
CA ILE A 201 7.29 0.76 24.33
C ILE A 201 7.05 -0.29 25.41
N ASN A 202 8.13 -0.94 25.84
CA ASN A 202 8.20 -1.74 27.05
C ASN A 202 8.87 -0.88 28.13
N ASP A 203 8.04 -0.11 28.84
CA ASP A 203 8.37 0.58 30.09
C ASP A 203 7.93 -0.31 31.27
N GLY A 204 8.74 -0.36 32.34
CA GLY A 204 8.76 -1.40 33.37
C GLY A 204 7.52 -1.46 34.27
N ASP A 205 6.44 -2.01 33.75
CA ASP A 205 5.18 -2.42 34.41
C ASP A 205 4.56 -1.43 35.41
N THR A 206 4.48 -0.15 35.02
CA THR A 206 3.55 0.80 35.65
C THR A 206 2.13 0.62 35.07
N LEU A 207 1.43 -0.44 35.48
CA LEU A 207 -0.02 -0.65 35.23
C LEU A 207 -0.92 0.33 36.00
N GLN A 208 -0.45 1.55 36.26
CA GLN A 208 -1.23 2.61 36.88
C GLN A 208 -2.09 3.26 35.80
N CYS A 209 -3.42 3.21 35.98
CA CYS A 209 -4.36 3.93 35.13
C CYS A 209 -4.28 5.43 35.41
N GLN A 210 -3.27 6.10 34.83
CA GLN A 210 -3.02 7.52 35.01
C GLN A 210 -4.20 8.30 34.44
N ARG A 211 -4.93 9.00 35.32
CA ARG A 211 -6.19 9.67 34.98
C ARG A 211 -5.97 10.96 34.18
N ASP A 212 -4.78 11.52 34.28
CA ASP A 212 -4.37 12.79 33.71
C ASP A 212 -3.06 12.53 32.92
N ILE A 213 -3.17 11.83 31.77
CA ILE A 213 -2.00 11.41 30.97
C ILE A 213 -1.43 12.61 30.20
N HIS A 214 -0.34 13.17 30.70
CA HIS A 214 0.36 14.27 30.04
C HIS A 214 1.24 13.78 28.89
N ASP A 215 1.34 14.61 27.84
CA ASP A 215 2.17 14.39 26.64
C ASP A 215 3.68 14.68 26.89
N SER A 216 4.10 14.64 28.17
CA SER A 216 5.49 14.73 28.62
C SER A 216 6.23 13.40 28.44
N SER A 217 5.50 12.28 28.55
CA SER A 217 5.95 10.94 28.16
C SER A 217 5.67 10.74 26.67
N ARG A 218 6.69 10.99 25.84
CA ARG A 218 6.65 10.86 24.37
C ARG A 218 7.89 10.14 23.82
N VAL A 219 7.67 9.30 22.81
CA VAL A 219 8.69 8.77 21.89
C VAL A 219 8.24 9.10 20.46
N THR A 220 9.16 9.34 19.54
CA THR A 220 8.83 9.58 18.13
C THR A 220 9.88 8.96 17.21
N VAL A 221 9.48 7.96 16.43
CA VAL A 221 10.28 7.43 15.32
C VAL A 221 10.14 8.43 14.16
N LEU A 222 11.20 9.19 13.89
CA LEU A 222 11.15 10.38 13.02
C LEU A 222 10.87 10.00 11.55
N PRO A 223 10.21 10.87 10.77
CA PRO A 223 9.79 10.59 9.39
C PRO A 223 10.94 10.29 8.40
N ALA A 224 12.17 10.66 8.74
CA ALA A 224 13.40 10.35 8.00
C ALA A 224 13.95 8.94 8.25
N SER A 225 13.36 8.19 9.19
CA SER A 225 13.62 6.76 9.35
C SER A 225 13.18 6.03 8.09
N HIS A 226 13.97 5.09 7.61
CA HIS A 226 13.81 4.49 6.28
C HIS A 226 14.16 3.01 6.25
N PHE A 227 13.52 2.31 5.33
CA PHE A 227 13.78 0.93 4.98
C PHE A 227 14.45 0.90 3.60
N SER A 228 15.69 0.41 3.57
CA SER A 228 16.46 0.20 2.34
C SER A 228 16.55 -1.29 2.03
N TRP A 229 16.59 -1.64 0.75
CA TRP A 229 16.71 -3.03 0.31
C TRP A 229 17.44 -3.17 -1.02
N GLU A 230 18.01 -4.34 -1.24
CA GLU A 230 18.43 -4.82 -2.54
C GLU A 230 17.54 -6.01 -2.93
N SER A 231 17.13 -6.05 -4.19
CA SER A 231 16.24 -7.09 -4.71
C SER A 231 16.70 -7.60 -6.07
N GLN A 232 16.43 -8.86 -6.36
CA GLN A 232 16.62 -9.45 -7.67
C GLN A 232 15.29 -9.44 -8.44
N GLN A 233 15.29 -8.88 -9.65
CA GLN A 233 14.11 -8.86 -10.53
C GLN A 233 13.78 -10.27 -11.04
N LEU A 234 12.52 -10.71 -10.94
CA LEU A 234 12.06 -11.96 -11.52
C LEU A 234 11.87 -11.83 -13.04
N ASN A 235 12.37 -12.80 -13.80
CA ASN A 235 12.14 -12.89 -15.24
C ASN A 235 10.71 -13.37 -15.52
N ILE A 236 9.77 -12.42 -15.60
CA ILE A 236 8.39 -12.67 -16.06
C ILE A 236 8.42 -13.13 -17.53
N SER A 237 7.58 -14.09 -17.91
CA SER A 237 7.43 -14.49 -19.31
C SER A 237 6.84 -13.37 -20.17
N ASP A 238 7.03 -13.46 -21.49
CA ASP A 238 6.45 -12.52 -22.44
C ASP A 238 4.95 -12.79 -22.58
N ASP A 239 4.13 -12.25 -21.67
CA ASP A 239 2.69 -12.53 -21.60
C ASP A 239 1.88 -11.30 -21.16
N LEU A 240 0.95 -10.86 -22.00
CA LEU A 240 0.02 -9.76 -21.72
C LEU A 240 -0.91 -10.05 -20.52
N SER A 241 -1.07 -11.31 -20.09
CA SER A 241 -1.90 -11.67 -18.93
C SER A 241 -1.43 -11.03 -17.61
N TYR A 242 -0.15 -10.67 -17.51
CA TYR A 242 0.42 -10.00 -16.33
C TYR A 242 0.32 -8.47 -16.37
N PHE A 243 -0.12 -7.86 -17.49
CA PHE A 243 -0.24 -6.41 -17.63
C PHE A 243 -1.17 -5.83 -16.54
N PRO A 244 -0.75 -4.78 -15.78
CA PRO A 244 0.29 -3.79 -16.12
C PRO A 244 1.75 -4.16 -15.79
N ARG A 245 2.03 -5.28 -15.12
CA ARG A 245 3.42 -5.68 -14.84
C ARG A 245 4.10 -6.21 -16.12
N PRO A 246 5.43 -6.08 -16.24
CA PRO A 246 6.37 -5.41 -15.33
C PRO A 246 6.50 -3.88 -15.55
N PHE A 247 5.59 -3.25 -16.29
CA PHE A 247 5.67 -1.81 -16.62
C PHE A 247 5.17 -0.91 -15.47
N PHE A 248 4.30 -1.43 -14.62
CA PHE A 248 3.84 -0.80 -13.38
C PHE A 248 3.37 -1.89 -12.39
N ASP A 249 3.80 -1.80 -11.13
CA ASP A 249 3.25 -2.62 -10.03
C ASP A 249 2.45 -1.74 -9.05
N SER A 250 1.22 -2.15 -8.74
CA SER A 250 0.35 -1.50 -7.76
C SER A 250 0.81 -1.65 -6.30
N MET A 251 1.87 -2.42 -6.06
CA MET A 251 2.53 -2.61 -4.76
C MET A 251 3.80 -1.75 -4.58
N GLN A 252 4.31 -1.08 -5.62
CA GLN A 252 5.28 0.00 -5.43
C GLN A 252 4.64 1.15 -4.64
N MET A 253 5.33 1.74 -3.65
CA MET A 253 4.84 2.90 -2.90
C MET A 253 5.35 4.26 -3.41
N THR A 254 6.55 4.29 -3.98
CA THR A 254 7.14 5.49 -4.58
C THR A 254 6.49 5.83 -5.93
N PRO A 255 6.62 7.08 -6.44
CA PRO A 255 6.16 7.43 -7.78
C PRO A 255 6.85 6.55 -8.85
N ALA A 256 6.08 6.01 -9.78
CA ALA A 256 6.62 5.27 -10.92
C ALA A 256 7.05 6.24 -12.04
N ASP A 257 8.16 5.97 -12.73
CA ASP A 257 8.47 6.57 -14.03
C ASP A 257 8.44 5.48 -15.10
N ILE A 258 7.63 5.69 -16.14
CA ILE A 258 7.44 4.72 -17.22
C ILE A 258 7.98 5.31 -18.51
N ALA A 259 9.09 4.74 -19.00
CA ALA A 259 9.64 5.09 -20.29
C ALA A 259 8.67 4.74 -21.43
N VAL A 260 8.32 5.73 -22.25
CA VAL A 260 7.51 5.55 -23.46
C VAL A 260 8.31 6.03 -24.66
N SER A 261 8.60 5.12 -25.57
CA SER A 261 9.47 5.32 -26.73
C SER A 261 8.68 5.45 -28.03
N TYR A 262 9.15 6.35 -28.89
CA TYR A 262 8.59 6.62 -30.21
C TYR A 262 9.71 6.73 -31.26
N GLY A 263 9.39 6.56 -32.54
CA GLY A 263 10.34 6.76 -33.63
C GLY A 263 10.86 8.20 -33.73
N ALA A 264 11.73 8.46 -34.72
CA ALA A 264 12.43 9.74 -34.84
C ALA A 264 11.52 10.97 -35.11
N LYS A 265 10.30 10.75 -35.63
CA LYS A 265 9.35 11.81 -36.01
C LYS A 265 7.92 11.45 -35.57
N PRO A 266 7.63 11.40 -34.26
CA PRO A 266 6.34 10.94 -33.76
C PRO A 266 5.20 11.86 -34.19
N SER A 267 4.15 11.26 -34.76
CA SER A 267 2.94 11.92 -35.22
C SER A 267 1.90 12.09 -34.10
N ALA A 268 0.89 12.93 -34.34
CA ALA A 268 -0.12 13.28 -33.35
C ALA A 268 -0.99 12.08 -32.90
N ASP A 269 -1.11 11.06 -33.74
CA ASP A 269 -1.90 9.86 -33.49
C ASP A 269 -1.19 8.84 -32.58
N VAL A 270 0.13 8.70 -32.74
CA VAL A 270 1.01 8.01 -31.77
C VAL A 270 0.88 8.65 -30.38
N PHE A 271 0.85 9.98 -30.28
CA PHE A 271 0.60 10.68 -29.02
C PHE A 271 -0.83 10.50 -28.47
N SER A 272 -1.83 10.30 -29.34
CA SER A 272 -3.22 10.02 -28.92
C SER A 272 -3.35 8.66 -28.23
N ALA A 273 -2.66 7.63 -28.76
CA ALA A 273 -2.55 6.34 -28.10
C ALA A 273 -1.73 6.40 -26.80
N ALA A 274 -0.62 7.15 -26.79
CA ALA A 274 0.16 7.40 -25.57
C ALA A 274 -0.71 8.03 -24.47
N ALA A 275 -1.48 9.07 -24.79
CA ALA A 275 -2.36 9.76 -23.85
C ALA A 275 -3.42 8.83 -23.23
N LEU A 276 -4.00 7.91 -23.99
CA LEU A 276 -4.94 6.91 -23.47
C LEU A 276 -4.27 5.97 -22.45
N VAL A 277 -3.07 5.45 -22.78
CA VAL A 277 -2.34 4.51 -21.93
C VAL A 277 -1.82 5.18 -20.66
N SER A 278 -1.22 6.37 -20.79
CA SER A 278 -0.74 7.17 -19.65
C SER A 278 -1.87 7.63 -18.73
N SER A 279 -3.04 7.98 -19.27
CA SER A 279 -4.21 8.33 -18.45
C SER A 279 -4.71 7.14 -17.63
N TRP A 280 -4.75 5.93 -18.21
CA TRP A 280 -5.14 4.73 -17.47
C TRP A 280 -4.08 4.31 -16.44
N LEU A 281 -2.79 4.39 -16.76
CA LEU A 281 -1.70 4.14 -15.81
C LEU A 281 -1.73 5.14 -14.64
N GLY A 282 -2.06 6.41 -14.90
CA GLY A 282 -2.31 7.42 -13.86
C GLY A 282 -3.52 7.11 -12.95
N ILE A 283 -4.52 6.37 -13.44
CA ILE A 283 -5.61 5.85 -12.59
C ILE A 283 -5.10 4.69 -11.71
N GLN A 284 -4.19 3.84 -12.21
CA GLN A 284 -3.60 2.74 -11.41
C GLN A 284 -2.61 3.24 -10.34
N ALA A 285 -1.90 4.34 -10.60
CA ALA A 285 -0.97 4.98 -9.66
C ALA A 285 -1.67 5.66 -8.45
N ASP A 286 -2.95 6.01 -8.59
CA ASP A 286 -3.84 6.56 -7.55
C ASP A 286 -3.27 7.81 -6.82
N TYR A 287 -2.66 7.59 -5.65
CA TYR A 287 -2.12 8.62 -4.76
C TYR A 287 -0.60 8.78 -4.87
N ARG A 288 0.09 7.83 -5.51
CA ARG A 288 1.56 7.71 -5.49
C ARG A 288 2.26 8.60 -6.52
N GLY A 289 1.51 9.10 -7.49
CA GLY A 289 2.05 9.83 -8.63
C GLY A 289 2.66 8.91 -9.68
N ILE A 290 2.82 9.46 -10.88
CA ILE A 290 3.42 8.78 -12.03
C ILE A 290 4.08 9.81 -12.95
N ALA A 291 5.21 9.44 -13.53
CA ALA A 291 5.93 10.17 -14.56
C ALA A 291 6.02 9.32 -15.84
N PHE A 292 6.27 9.98 -16.97
CA PHE A 292 6.42 9.33 -18.26
C PHE A 292 7.63 9.89 -19.02
N SER A 293 8.78 9.24 -18.87
CA SER A 293 9.99 9.52 -19.66
C SER A 293 9.78 9.27 -21.16
N ALA A 294 9.44 10.34 -21.90
CA ALA A 294 9.17 10.31 -23.33
C ALA A 294 10.46 10.26 -24.18
N LEU A 295 10.80 9.08 -24.70
CA LEU A 295 12.01 8.84 -25.50
C LEU A 295 11.70 8.95 -27.00
N ARG A 296 12.61 9.58 -27.76
CA ARG A 296 12.56 9.66 -29.23
C ARG A 296 13.76 8.95 -29.83
N ASP A 297 13.50 8.07 -30.79
CA ASP A 297 14.46 7.21 -31.50
C ASP A 297 15.48 6.52 -30.58
N ARG A 298 15.02 6.11 -29.39
CA ARG A 298 15.80 5.39 -28.39
C ARG A 298 14.87 4.43 -27.65
N LEU A 299 15.36 3.22 -27.41
CA LEU A 299 14.69 2.25 -26.55
C LEU A 299 14.88 2.62 -25.07
N PRO A 300 14.00 2.17 -24.17
CA PRO A 300 14.23 2.22 -22.73
C PRO A 300 15.45 1.39 -22.34
N GLU A 301 16.15 1.81 -21.28
CA GLU A 301 17.21 0.98 -20.66
C GLU A 301 16.62 -0.18 -19.82
N ARG A 302 15.34 -0.08 -19.45
CA ARG A 302 14.62 -1.02 -18.57
C ARG A 302 13.32 -1.51 -19.22
N HIS A 303 12.30 -1.81 -18.40
CA HIS A 303 10.94 -1.98 -18.88
C HIS A 303 10.41 -0.67 -19.48
N GLY A 304 9.58 -0.76 -20.52
CA GLY A 304 8.92 0.40 -21.10
C GLY A 304 7.99 0.07 -22.26
N ILE A 305 7.30 1.09 -22.74
CA ILE A 305 6.28 0.98 -23.79
C ILE A 305 6.84 1.58 -25.08
N VAL A 306 6.59 0.96 -26.23
CA VAL A 306 6.98 1.47 -27.55
C VAL A 306 5.72 1.64 -28.39
N ILE A 307 5.51 2.83 -28.95
CA ILE A 307 4.30 3.18 -29.72
C ILE A 307 4.71 3.75 -31.08
N GLY A 308 4.16 3.20 -32.16
CA GLY A 308 4.51 3.59 -33.53
C GLY A 308 3.80 2.77 -34.59
N HIS A 309 4.22 2.94 -35.84
CA HIS A 309 3.60 2.31 -37.01
C HIS A 309 4.28 0.99 -37.43
N PRO A 310 3.59 0.11 -38.18
CA PRO A 310 4.20 -1.04 -38.85
C PRO A 310 5.45 -0.61 -39.65
N GLY A 311 6.55 -1.36 -39.51
CA GLY A 311 7.81 -1.09 -40.21
C GLY A 311 8.60 0.13 -39.72
N GLU A 312 8.10 0.90 -38.75
CA GLU A 312 8.80 2.08 -38.21
C GLU A 312 10.04 1.67 -37.39
N GLN A 313 11.12 2.44 -37.50
CA GLN A 313 12.34 2.26 -36.71
C GLN A 313 12.25 3.07 -35.41
N VAL A 314 12.54 2.43 -34.28
CA VAL A 314 12.63 3.06 -32.96
C VAL A 314 13.90 2.58 -32.26
N GLY A 315 14.92 3.45 -32.17
CA GLY A 315 16.16 3.15 -31.43
C GLY A 315 16.92 1.93 -31.94
N GLY A 316 16.88 1.69 -33.25
CA GLY A 316 17.49 0.53 -33.91
C GLY A 316 16.63 -0.74 -33.95
N MET A 317 15.42 -0.74 -33.36
CA MET A 317 14.45 -1.83 -33.52
C MET A 317 13.40 -1.46 -34.57
N THR A 318 13.10 -2.38 -35.49
CA THR A 318 11.97 -2.26 -36.41
C THR A 318 10.69 -2.78 -35.76
N LEU A 319 9.62 -1.99 -35.76
CA LEU A 319 8.31 -2.43 -35.30
C LEU A 319 7.70 -3.48 -36.25
N PRO A 320 7.04 -4.53 -35.72
CA PRO A 320 6.51 -5.63 -36.53
C PRO A 320 5.46 -5.15 -37.54
N GLU A 321 5.54 -5.68 -38.76
CA GLU A 321 4.52 -5.47 -39.79
C GLU A 321 3.19 -6.13 -39.40
N SER A 322 2.08 -5.38 -39.49
CA SER A 322 0.71 -5.92 -39.37
C SER A 322 -0.33 -4.98 -39.99
N ASP A 323 -1.31 -5.57 -40.68
CA ASP A 323 -2.50 -4.88 -41.19
C ASP A 323 -3.51 -4.51 -40.09
N LYS A 324 -3.44 -5.20 -38.95
CA LYS A 324 -4.29 -5.03 -37.77
C LYS A 324 -3.60 -4.17 -36.71
N PRO A 325 -4.35 -3.57 -35.77
CA PRO A 325 -3.74 -3.03 -34.56
C PRO A 325 -3.21 -4.18 -33.70
N LEU A 326 -2.04 -3.99 -33.09
CA LEU A 326 -1.26 -5.07 -32.51
C LEU A 326 -0.73 -4.68 -31.13
N LEU A 327 -0.91 -5.58 -30.16
CA LEU A 327 -0.28 -5.53 -28.84
C LEU A 327 0.71 -6.69 -28.74
N ARG A 328 1.94 -6.44 -28.30
CA ARG A 328 2.96 -7.48 -28.18
C ARG A 328 3.96 -7.19 -27.06
N ILE A 329 4.30 -8.19 -26.26
CA ILE A 329 5.47 -8.13 -25.36
C ILE A 329 6.65 -8.84 -26.02
N ILE A 330 7.84 -8.27 -25.84
CA ILE A 330 9.14 -8.86 -26.21
C ILE A 330 10.18 -8.62 -25.10
N PRO A 331 11.27 -9.40 -25.03
CA PRO A 331 12.47 -8.96 -24.33
C PRO A 331 13.02 -7.68 -24.95
N ASN A 332 13.58 -6.80 -24.12
CA ASN A 332 14.22 -5.57 -24.57
C ASN A 332 15.55 -5.89 -25.29
N PRO A 333 15.73 -5.56 -26.58
CA PRO A 333 16.97 -5.88 -27.30
C PRO A 333 18.24 -5.21 -26.73
N ALA A 334 18.09 -4.11 -25.97
CA ALA A 334 19.22 -3.47 -25.29
C ALA A 334 19.63 -4.21 -24.00
N ASN A 335 18.70 -4.92 -23.35
CA ASN A 335 18.95 -5.73 -22.17
C ASN A 335 17.81 -6.76 -21.97
N PRO A 336 18.00 -8.05 -22.35
CA PRO A 336 16.95 -9.06 -22.33
C PRO A 336 16.34 -9.40 -20.97
N ALA A 337 16.93 -8.97 -19.85
CA ALA A 337 16.30 -9.08 -18.53
C ALA A 337 15.06 -8.18 -18.38
N TYR A 338 14.96 -7.13 -19.20
CA TYR A 338 13.82 -6.23 -19.25
C TYR A 338 12.91 -6.52 -20.44
N LYS A 339 11.71 -5.93 -20.44
CA LYS A 339 10.62 -6.21 -21.38
C LYS A 339 10.12 -4.94 -22.05
N LEU A 340 9.70 -5.02 -23.32
CA LEU A 340 9.06 -3.92 -24.03
C LEU A 340 7.64 -4.31 -24.45
N LEU A 341 6.69 -3.41 -24.20
CA LEU A 341 5.32 -3.52 -24.69
C LEU A 341 5.17 -2.68 -25.97
N LEU A 342 5.01 -3.36 -27.10
CA LEU A 342 4.77 -2.75 -28.39
C LEU A 342 3.26 -2.49 -28.56
N ILE A 343 2.91 -1.26 -28.93
CA ILE A 343 1.56 -0.84 -29.33
C ILE A 343 1.65 -0.32 -30.76
N VAL A 344 1.26 -1.15 -31.73
CA VAL A 344 1.50 -0.90 -33.15
C VAL A 344 0.17 -0.73 -33.89
N GLY A 345 0.10 0.23 -34.80
CA GLY A 345 -1.09 0.47 -35.62
C GLY A 345 -0.84 1.44 -36.76
N LYS A 346 -1.45 1.18 -37.93
CA LYS A 346 -1.21 1.94 -39.17
C LYS A 346 -1.77 3.37 -39.21
N ASN A 347 -2.54 3.77 -38.20
CA ASN A 347 -3.11 5.11 -38.04
C ASN A 347 -3.72 5.28 -36.64
N ASP A 348 -4.12 6.52 -36.32
CA ASP A 348 -4.93 6.91 -35.14
C ASP A 348 -6.00 5.91 -34.71
N THR A 349 -6.91 5.52 -35.59
CA THR A 349 -8.00 4.61 -35.22
C THR A 349 -7.46 3.25 -34.78
N ALA A 350 -6.44 2.72 -35.46
CA ALA A 350 -5.78 1.47 -35.06
C ALA A 350 -5.02 1.63 -33.73
N LEU A 351 -4.17 2.65 -33.61
CA LEU A 351 -3.37 2.93 -32.41
C LEU A 351 -4.26 3.15 -31.18
N ARG A 352 -5.36 3.90 -31.31
CA ARG A 352 -6.34 4.09 -30.23
C ARG A 352 -7.11 2.81 -29.92
N MET A 353 -7.44 1.95 -30.89
CA MET A 353 -8.05 0.64 -30.61
C MET A 353 -7.08 -0.28 -29.84
N ALA A 354 -5.80 -0.32 -30.20
CA ALA A 354 -4.79 -1.09 -29.49
C ALA A 354 -4.60 -0.58 -28.05
N ALA A 355 -4.40 0.72 -27.87
CA ALA A 355 -4.34 1.36 -26.56
C ALA A 355 -5.61 1.11 -25.73
N TRP A 356 -6.80 1.26 -26.32
CA TRP A 356 -8.06 1.00 -25.61
C TRP A 356 -8.17 -0.46 -25.17
N ARG A 357 -7.90 -1.43 -26.06
CA ARG A 357 -7.88 -2.86 -25.73
C ARG A 357 -6.89 -3.17 -24.60
N LEU A 358 -5.73 -2.53 -24.59
CA LEU A 358 -4.74 -2.67 -23.51
C LEU A 358 -5.31 -2.26 -22.15
N THR A 359 -5.95 -1.08 -22.06
CA THR A 359 -6.57 -0.59 -20.81
C THR A 359 -7.74 -1.44 -20.30
N ARG A 360 -8.24 -2.40 -21.07
CA ARG A 360 -9.27 -3.35 -20.62
C ARG A 360 -8.71 -4.54 -19.83
N GLY A 361 -7.39 -4.79 -19.87
CA GLY A 361 -6.78 -5.95 -19.18
C GLY A 361 -7.33 -7.29 -19.68
N ASN A 362 -7.46 -8.28 -18.80
CA ASN A 362 -8.14 -9.55 -19.07
C ASN A 362 -7.69 -10.20 -20.40
N PHE A 363 -6.40 -10.51 -20.50
CA PHE A 363 -5.84 -11.35 -21.55
C PHE A 363 -5.86 -12.82 -21.11
N ALA A 364 -5.86 -13.75 -22.07
CA ALA A 364 -5.66 -15.16 -21.74
C ALA A 364 -4.20 -15.38 -21.29
N PRO A 365 -3.91 -16.34 -20.40
CA PRO A 365 -2.54 -16.74 -20.10
C PRO A 365 -1.77 -17.14 -21.37
N GLN A 366 -0.46 -16.90 -21.38
CA GLN A 366 0.46 -17.17 -22.48
C GLN A 366 0.20 -16.32 -23.76
N THR A 367 -0.43 -15.16 -23.64
CA THR A 367 -0.68 -14.23 -24.77
C THR A 367 0.50 -13.28 -24.95
N ALA A 368 1.59 -13.74 -25.56
CA ALA A 368 2.74 -12.90 -25.90
C ALA A 368 2.41 -11.81 -26.95
N THR A 369 1.43 -12.06 -27.81
CA THR A 369 1.04 -11.22 -28.95
C THR A 369 -0.47 -11.32 -29.15
N LEU A 370 -1.13 -10.18 -29.41
CA LEU A 370 -2.55 -10.10 -29.70
C LEU A 370 -2.81 -9.13 -30.86
N ASP A 371 -3.35 -9.66 -31.96
CA ASP A 371 -4.09 -8.87 -32.95
C ASP A 371 -5.39 -8.36 -32.32
N VAL A 372 -5.62 -7.05 -32.40
CA VAL A 372 -6.77 -6.39 -31.78
C VAL A 372 -7.92 -6.29 -32.76
N GLU A 373 -8.96 -7.10 -32.53
CA GLU A 373 -10.17 -7.05 -33.35
C GLU A 373 -10.89 -5.69 -33.26
N PRO A 374 -11.57 -5.25 -34.35
CA PRO A 374 -12.22 -3.95 -34.42
C PRO A 374 -13.25 -3.74 -33.31
N GLN A 375 -13.17 -2.61 -32.61
CA GLN A 375 -14.05 -2.29 -31.49
C GLN A 375 -14.37 -0.80 -31.40
N THR A 376 -15.61 -0.48 -31.08
CA THR A 376 -16.05 0.91 -30.87
C THR A 376 -15.56 1.41 -29.53
N ILE A 377 -14.67 2.41 -29.54
CA ILE A 377 -14.32 3.17 -28.33
C ILE A 377 -15.53 4.07 -27.99
N PRO A 378 -16.09 4.01 -26.76
CA PRO A 378 -17.22 4.85 -26.39
C PRO A 378 -16.81 6.33 -26.34
N VAL A 379 -17.72 7.22 -26.75
CA VAL A 379 -17.55 8.66 -26.59
C VAL A 379 -17.84 9.03 -25.14
N GLY A 380 -16.93 9.77 -24.51
CA GLY A 380 -17.10 10.27 -23.14
C GLY A 380 -18.25 11.28 -23.01
N LYS A 381 -18.89 11.29 -21.85
CA LYS A 381 -19.93 12.25 -21.45
C LYS A 381 -19.31 13.40 -20.66
N ALA A 382 -20.08 14.47 -20.44
CA ALA A 382 -19.70 15.46 -19.43
C ALA A 382 -19.57 14.78 -18.04
N TYR A 383 -18.51 15.16 -17.32
CA TYR A 383 -18.21 14.72 -15.95
C TYR A 383 -17.99 13.20 -15.72
N ASP A 384 -17.73 12.40 -16.76
CA ASP A 384 -17.59 10.93 -16.64
C ASP A 384 -16.19 10.41 -16.31
N ALA A 385 -15.21 11.30 -16.05
CA ALA A 385 -13.84 10.93 -15.76
C ALA A 385 -13.77 10.00 -14.52
N PRO A 386 -13.21 8.77 -14.60
CA PRO A 386 -13.34 7.73 -13.57
C PRO A 386 -12.76 8.01 -12.17
N ARG A 387 -12.21 9.21 -11.94
CA ARG A 387 -11.68 9.67 -10.64
C ARG A 387 -12.35 10.94 -10.12
N TRP A 388 -13.31 11.50 -10.84
CA TRP A 388 -14.21 12.53 -10.31
C TRP A 388 -15.36 11.87 -9.55
N ILE A 389 -15.87 12.57 -8.53
CA ILE A 389 -17.10 12.19 -7.84
C ILE A 389 -18.29 12.40 -8.80
N PRO A 390 -19.10 11.37 -9.10
CA PRO A 390 -20.21 11.51 -10.04
C PRO A 390 -21.30 12.43 -9.47
N THR A 391 -21.86 13.27 -10.32
CA THR A 391 -22.84 14.32 -9.95
C THR A 391 -24.29 13.93 -10.23
N ASP A 392 -24.54 12.74 -10.80
CA ASP A 392 -25.86 12.24 -11.15
C ASP A 392 -26.56 11.47 -10.02
N ARG A 393 -25.84 11.17 -8.93
CA ARG A 393 -26.34 10.41 -7.77
C ARG A 393 -25.61 10.74 -6.48
N PRO A 394 -26.18 10.42 -5.30
CA PRO A 394 -25.43 10.31 -4.06
C PRO A 394 -24.31 9.27 -4.14
N VAL A 395 -23.18 9.56 -3.49
CA VAL A 395 -21.99 8.70 -3.41
C VAL A 395 -21.72 8.37 -1.94
N LYS A 396 -21.58 7.10 -1.61
CA LYS A 396 -21.25 6.68 -0.24
C LYS A 396 -19.77 6.93 0.05
N LEU A 397 -19.45 7.32 1.29
CA LEU A 397 -18.06 7.41 1.75
C LEU A 397 -17.28 6.09 1.55
N SER A 398 -17.95 4.94 1.63
CA SER A 398 -17.38 3.62 1.35
C SER A 398 -16.99 3.38 -0.12
N GLU A 399 -17.52 4.15 -1.07
CA GLU A 399 -17.12 4.10 -2.49
C GLU A 399 -15.85 4.94 -2.75
N LEU A 400 -15.47 5.79 -1.80
CA LEU A 400 -14.32 6.69 -1.86
C LEU A 400 -13.12 6.20 -1.01
N LEU A 401 -13.28 5.09 -0.27
CA LEU A 401 -12.19 4.41 0.41
C LEU A 401 -11.24 3.76 -0.60
N ARG A 402 -9.94 3.83 -0.34
CA ARG A 402 -8.96 3.02 -1.08
C ARG A 402 -9.17 1.53 -0.79
N LYS A 403 -8.70 0.66 -1.68
CA LYS A 403 -8.80 -0.81 -1.54
C LYS A 403 -8.11 -1.38 -0.30
N ASP A 404 -7.15 -0.64 0.27
CA ASP A 404 -6.39 -0.97 1.47
C ASP A 404 -6.93 -0.28 2.74
N GLN A 405 -7.95 0.57 2.64
CA GLN A 405 -8.52 1.30 3.79
C GLN A 405 -9.72 0.57 4.41
N SER A 406 -9.74 0.55 5.74
CA SER A 406 -10.87 0.09 6.55
C SER A 406 -11.74 1.30 6.97
N PRO A 407 -13.08 1.19 6.97
CA PRO A 407 -13.96 2.19 7.61
C PRO A 407 -13.87 2.15 9.15
N THR A 408 -13.32 1.08 9.72
CA THR A 408 -13.11 0.91 11.16
C THR A 408 -11.66 1.25 11.52
N VAL A 409 -11.49 2.20 12.43
CA VAL A 409 -10.23 2.54 13.10
C VAL A 409 -10.25 2.03 14.55
N SER A 410 -9.09 1.67 15.09
CA SER A 410 -8.94 1.04 16.40
C SER A 410 -7.80 1.64 17.21
N GLY A 411 -8.02 1.83 18.51
CA GLY A 411 -7.06 2.43 19.45
C GLY A 411 -7.68 3.59 20.23
N VAL A 412 -7.12 3.91 21.41
CA VAL A 412 -7.47 5.14 22.17
C VAL A 412 -6.97 6.37 21.43
N TRP A 413 -5.81 6.25 20.80
CA TRP A 413 -5.26 7.17 19.81
C TRP A 413 -5.14 6.38 18.50
N HIS A 414 -5.69 6.92 17.43
CA HIS A 414 -5.71 6.30 16.10
C HIS A 414 -5.52 7.39 15.03
N GLU A 415 -5.02 7.03 13.86
CA GLU A 415 -4.98 7.96 12.73
C GLU A 415 -6.40 8.38 12.30
N PRO A 416 -6.58 9.60 11.75
CA PRO A 416 -7.84 10.01 11.15
C PRO A 416 -8.10 9.19 9.88
N LEU A 417 -9.35 8.77 9.66
CA LEU A 417 -9.77 8.10 8.42
C LEU A 417 -9.77 9.12 7.26
N ARG A 418 -8.64 9.24 6.57
CA ARG A 418 -8.44 10.17 5.44
C ARG A 418 -9.15 9.62 4.18
N ILE A 419 -10.37 10.09 3.91
CA ILE A 419 -11.12 9.80 2.67
C ILE A 419 -10.87 10.91 1.65
N ALA A 420 -10.32 10.56 0.49
CA ALA A 420 -9.98 11.53 -0.56
C ALA A 420 -10.90 11.36 -1.78
N PHE A 421 -11.35 12.47 -2.35
CA PHE A 421 -12.12 12.52 -3.60
C PHE A 421 -11.60 13.64 -4.50
N ARG A 422 -12.11 13.73 -5.72
CA ARG A 422 -11.83 14.84 -6.65
C ARG A 422 -13.16 15.31 -7.26
N ALA A 423 -13.37 16.62 -7.32
CA ALA A 423 -14.48 17.21 -8.06
C ALA A 423 -14.07 17.48 -9.53
N ALA A 424 -15.05 17.70 -10.41
CA ALA A 424 -14.77 18.35 -11.69
C ALA A 424 -14.53 19.86 -11.46
N PRO A 425 -13.54 20.47 -12.13
CA PRO A 425 -13.00 21.79 -11.77
C PRO A 425 -13.92 22.98 -12.09
N ASP A 426 -14.98 22.72 -12.85
CA ASP A 426 -15.98 23.67 -13.35
C ASP A 426 -17.34 23.51 -12.66
N LEU A 427 -17.44 22.70 -11.60
CA LEU A 427 -18.66 22.59 -10.79
C LEU A 427 -18.87 23.88 -9.98
N TYR A 428 -20.04 24.49 -10.19
CA TYR A 428 -20.47 25.71 -9.53
C TYR A 428 -21.85 25.51 -8.88
N LEU A 429 -22.04 26.09 -7.71
CA LEU A 429 -23.25 26.07 -6.89
C LEU A 429 -23.53 27.49 -6.40
N TRP A 430 -24.80 27.85 -6.20
CA TRP A 430 -25.16 29.21 -5.78
C TRP A 430 -24.90 29.45 -4.29
N ASP A 431 -24.62 30.70 -3.93
CA ASP A 431 -24.44 31.09 -2.53
C ASP A 431 -25.69 30.76 -1.69
N GLY A 432 -25.50 29.89 -0.70
CA GLY A 432 -26.56 29.37 0.18
C GLY A 432 -27.02 27.95 -0.13
N GLU A 433 -26.68 27.39 -1.30
CA GLU A 433 -26.81 25.95 -1.54
C GLU A 433 -25.74 25.17 -0.76
N THR A 434 -26.07 23.98 -0.26
CA THR A 434 -25.14 23.15 0.53
C THR A 434 -25.24 21.68 0.14
N ILE A 435 -24.11 20.98 0.14
CA ILE A 435 -24.04 19.54 -0.17
C ILE A 435 -24.18 18.75 1.14
N PRO A 436 -25.19 17.87 1.29
CA PRO A 436 -25.44 17.17 2.55
C PRO A 436 -24.49 15.97 2.74
N LEU A 437 -23.41 16.16 3.50
CA LEU A 437 -22.55 15.06 3.95
C LEU A 437 -23.26 14.25 5.04
N GLN A 438 -23.76 13.07 4.69
CA GLN A 438 -24.37 12.13 5.62
C GLN A 438 -23.32 11.18 6.18
N VAL A 439 -22.99 11.32 7.45
CA VAL A 439 -22.02 10.48 8.16
C VAL A 439 -22.77 9.43 8.99
N GLY A 440 -22.62 8.16 8.62
CA GLY A 440 -22.97 7.03 9.47
C GLY A 440 -21.74 6.59 10.26
N TYR A 441 -21.85 6.47 11.59
CA TYR A 441 -20.73 6.13 12.47
C TYR A 441 -21.20 5.32 13.67
N ARG A 442 -20.28 4.58 14.31
CA ARG A 442 -20.57 3.82 15.52
C ARG A 442 -19.33 3.71 16.40
N PHE A 443 -19.47 4.08 17.66
CA PHE A 443 -18.45 3.90 18.70
C PHE A 443 -18.56 2.49 19.35
N PRO A 444 -17.52 2.01 20.04
CA PRO A 444 -17.60 0.77 20.81
C PRO A 444 -18.66 0.83 21.92
N SER A 445 -19.01 -0.34 22.48
CA SER A 445 -19.95 -0.49 23.61
C SER A 445 -19.23 -0.82 24.93
N GLU A 446 -17.96 -0.42 25.03
CA GLU A 446 -17.06 -0.66 26.15
C GLU A 446 -17.38 0.22 27.36
N SER A 447 -17.44 -0.37 28.56
CA SER A 447 -17.85 0.32 29.79
C SER A 447 -16.84 1.34 30.34
N TRP A 448 -15.60 1.34 29.84
CA TRP A 448 -14.56 2.32 30.19
C TRP A 448 -14.59 3.58 29.31
N ILE A 449 -15.40 3.62 28.25
CA ILE A 449 -15.53 4.78 27.36
C ILE A 449 -16.41 5.85 28.02
N ASN A 450 -15.90 7.09 28.08
CA ASN A 450 -16.68 8.22 28.61
C ASN A 450 -17.70 8.71 27.57
N GLU A 451 -18.91 8.14 27.62
CA GLU A 451 -19.98 8.39 26.65
C GLU A 451 -20.33 9.87 26.44
N ASP A 452 -20.12 10.72 27.45
CA ASP A 452 -20.46 12.15 27.43
C ASP A 452 -19.30 13.04 26.96
N LYS A 453 -18.10 12.46 26.73
CA LYS A 453 -16.91 13.15 26.19
C LYS A 453 -16.40 12.56 24.86
N SER A 454 -16.84 11.37 24.45
CA SER A 454 -16.47 10.77 23.16
C SER A 454 -17.13 11.49 21.99
N LEU A 455 -16.29 12.02 21.10
CA LEU A 455 -16.65 12.81 19.92
C LEU A 455 -15.88 12.29 18.70
N LEU A 456 -16.53 12.26 17.53
CA LEU A 456 -15.92 11.99 16.24
C LEU A 456 -15.78 13.33 15.50
N SER A 457 -14.57 13.87 15.50
CA SER A 457 -14.24 15.13 14.84
C SER A 457 -14.20 14.94 13.32
N VAL A 458 -14.97 15.73 12.58
CA VAL A 458 -14.99 15.72 11.10
C VAL A 458 -14.37 17.00 10.57
N THR A 459 -13.42 16.85 9.64
CA THR A 459 -12.74 17.95 8.95
C THR A 459 -12.78 17.72 7.43
N LEU A 460 -12.63 18.80 6.66
CA LEU A 460 -12.51 18.79 5.20
C LEU A 460 -11.44 19.80 4.80
N ASN A 461 -10.43 19.36 4.03
CA ASN A 461 -9.32 20.21 3.58
C ASN A 461 -8.66 21.01 4.74
N GLY A 462 -8.48 20.36 5.90
CA GLY A 462 -7.94 20.96 7.13
C GLY A 462 -8.93 21.83 7.93
N THR A 463 -10.06 22.22 7.34
CA THR A 463 -11.10 23.02 8.00
C THR A 463 -11.97 22.14 8.90
N PHE A 464 -12.22 22.58 10.13
CA PHE A 464 -13.12 21.91 11.06
C PHE A 464 -14.58 22.07 10.64
N LEU A 465 -15.34 20.96 10.60
CA LEU A 465 -16.76 20.97 10.26
C LEU A 465 -17.66 20.76 11.48
N ASN A 466 -17.48 19.64 12.20
CA ASN A 466 -18.32 19.32 13.37
C ASN A 466 -17.70 18.24 14.27
N ASN A 467 -18.18 18.15 15.51
CA ASN A 467 -17.88 17.08 16.46
C ASN A 467 -19.13 16.22 16.64
N LEU A 468 -19.11 14.99 16.13
CA LEU A 468 -20.26 14.10 16.18
C LEU A 468 -20.28 13.33 17.51
N PRO A 469 -21.29 13.52 18.38
CA PRO A 469 -21.31 12.90 19.71
C PRO A 469 -21.69 11.43 19.64
N MET A 470 -21.26 10.63 20.62
CA MET A 470 -21.66 9.22 20.70
C MET A 470 -23.15 9.02 21.03
N ASN A 471 -23.76 9.97 21.75
CA ASN A 471 -25.17 9.96 22.13
C ASN A 471 -25.92 11.20 21.63
N LYS A 472 -27.23 11.04 21.41
CA LYS A 472 -28.16 12.10 21.00
C LYS A 472 -28.19 13.20 22.07
N GLN A 473 -28.09 14.45 21.63
CA GLN A 473 -28.05 15.60 22.52
C GLN A 473 -29.42 16.27 22.65
N GLY A 474 -30.03 16.13 23.82
CA GLY A 474 -31.23 16.88 24.19
C GLY A 474 -31.73 16.52 25.60
N PRO A 475 -32.69 17.28 26.17
CA PRO A 475 -33.22 17.01 27.49
C PRO A 475 -34.11 15.76 27.53
N LEU A 476 -34.85 15.49 26.45
CA LEU A 476 -35.74 14.33 26.34
C LEU A 476 -34.92 13.03 26.20
N GLU A 477 -33.87 13.08 25.38
CA GLU A 477 -32.96 11.97 25.08
C GLU A 477 -32.12 11.59 26.31
N LYS A 478 -31.75 12.57 27.14
CA LYS A 478 -31.12 12.32 28.46
C LYS A 478 -32.08 11.62 29.44
N VAL A 479 -33.36 12.00 29.46
CA VAL A 479 -34.39 11.31 30.26
C VAL A 479 -34.64 9.90 29.72
N TRP A 480 -34.70 9.72 28.39
CA TRP A 480 -34.84 8.42 27.75
C TRP A 480 -33.66 7.49 28.07
N ARG A 481 -32.42 7.98 28.01
CA ARG A 481 -31.21 7.25 28.42
C ARG A 481 -31.27 6.85 29.90
N TYR A 482 -31.73 7.75 30.78
CA TYR A 482 -31.90 7.47 32.21
C TYR A 482 -32.96 6.40 32.50
N LEU A 483 -33.98 6.30 31.65
CA LEU A 483 -35.01 5.25 31.69
C LEU A 483 -34.59 3.94 30.98
N GLY A 484 -33.32 3.81 30.57
CA GLY A 484 -32.77 2.61 29.93
C GLY A 484 -33.04 2.49 28.42
N GLY A 485 -33.58 3.54 27.79
CA GLY A 485 -33.83 3.57 26.34
C GLY A 485 -32.58 3.94 25.54
N ASP A 486 -32.44 3.36 24.34
CA ASP A 486 -31.29 3.64 23.47
C ASP A 486 -31.25 5.10 22.99
N ALA A 487 -30.14 5.78 23.32
CA ALA A 487 -29.85 7.15 22.99
C ALA A 487 -28.61 7.31 22.08
N ARG A 488 -28.03 6.22 21.55
CA ARG A 488 -26.88 6.29 20.63
C ARG A 488 -27.19 7.15 19.40
N GLN A 489 -26.22 7.96 18.98
CA GLN A 489 -26.28 8.74 17.75
C GLN A 489 -25.38 8.06 16.71
N GLU A 490 -25.98 7.40 15.72
CA GLU A 490 -25.24 6.64 14.68
C GLU A 490 -25.25 7.31 13.30
N ARG A 491 -25.97 8.43 13.15
CA ARG A 491 -26.11 9.17 11.89
C ARG A 491 -26.14 10.67 12.15
N PHE A 492 -25.44 11.44 11.32
CA PHE A 492 -25.47 12.90 11.36
C PHE A 492 -25.36 13.48 9.94
N THR A 493 -26.00 14.61 9.68
CA THR A 493 -25.91 15.32 8.39
C THR A 493 -25.21 16.65 8.58
N ILE A 494 -24.07 16.84 7.91
CA ILE A 494 -23.32 18.09 7.90
C ILE A 494 -23.60 18.80 6.56
N PRO A 495 -24.11 20.05 6.55
CA PRO A 495 -24.18 20.83 5.32
C PRO A 495 -22.78 21.33 4.95
N LEU A 496 -22.23 20.84 3.83
CA LEU A 496 -20.98 21.35 3.27
C LEU A 496 -21.26 22.60 2.44
N ALA A 497 -20.52 23.68 2.71
CA ALA A 497 -20.52 24.85 1.84
C ALA A 497 -19.68 24.57 0.57
N PRO A 498 -20.10 25.01 -0.64
CA PRO A 498 -19.44 24.67 -1.90
C PRO A 498 -17.95 25.07 -1.96
N TYR A 499 -17.57 26.19 -1.34
CA TYR A 499 -16.20 26.71 -1.34
C TYR A 499 -15.17 25.86 -0.57
N LEU A 500 -15.59 24.77 0.08
CA LEU A 500 -14.72 23.86 0.84
C LEU A 500 -14.21 22.66 0.04
N ILE A 501 -14.68 22.49 -1.21
CA ILE A 501 -14.48 21.30 -2.06
C ILE A 501 -13.43 21.54 -3.14
#